data_AF-A0A139P5M6-F1
#
_entry.id   AF-A0A139P5M6-F1
#
_cell.length_a   1.000
_cell.length_b   1.000
_cell.length_c   1.000
_cell.angle_alpha   90.00
_cell.angle_beta   90.00
_cell.angle_gamma   90.00
#
_symmetry.space_group_name_H-M   'P 1'
#
loop_
_entity.id
_entity.type
_entity.pdbx_description
1 polymer ?
#
loop_
_entity_poly.entity_id
_entity_poly.type
_entity_poly.pdbx_seq_one_letter_code
_entity_poly.pdbx_strand_id
1 'polypeptide(L)' 'MDYVSWIHSKAGHNKIFLPFAAKILLNAEEKIILQKRADKRVWNISGEIMELSFFS' A
#
# COMPACT_ATOMS: atom_id res chain seq x y z
N MET A 1 -4.21 3.13 -17.62
CA MET A 1 -4.27 1.81 -16.95
C MET A 1 -3.00 1.69 -16.16
N ASP A 2 -3.08 1.76 -14.83
CA ASP A 2 -1.93 1.60 -13.94
C ASP A 2 -1.45 0.14 -13.88
N TYR A 3 -0.22 -0.08 -13.39
CA TYR A 3 0.41 -1.39 -13.37
C TYR A 3 -0.39 -2.37 -12.50
N VAL A 4 -0.89 -1.88 -11.35
CA VAL A 4 -1.68 -2.67 -10.41
C VAL A 4 -2.95 -3.20 -11.07
N SER A 5 -3.73 -2.35 -11.74
CA SER A 5 -4.92 -2.75 -12.48
C SER A 5 -4.60 -3.73 -13.61
N TRP A 6 -3.50 -3.49 -14.34
CA TRP A 6 -3.06 -4.39 -15.40
C TRP A 6 -2.72 -5.79 -14.87
N ILE A 7 -1.92 -5.91 -13.80
CA ILE A 7 -1.51 -7.22 -13.29
C ILE A 7 -2.69 -7.98 -12.66
N HIS A 8 -3.61 -7.27 -11.99
CA HIS A 8 -4.85 -7.87 -11.50
C HIS A 8 -5.73 -8.42 -12.64
N SER A 9 -5.78 -7.74 -13.79
CA SER A 9 -6.49 -8.24 -14.98
C SER A 9 -5.92 -9.55 -15.52
N LYS A 10 -4.63 -9.83 -15.29
CA LYS A 10 -3.93 -11.04 -15.75
C LYS A 10 -4.02 -12.17 -14.74
N ALA A 11 -3.86 -11.87 -13.45
CA ALA A 11 -3.85 -12.88 -12.40
C ALA A 11 -5.25 -13.36 -11.99
N GLY A 12 -6.29 -12.56 -12.25
CA GLY A 12 -7.66 -12.85 -11.82
C GLY A 12 -7.78 -12.85 -10.29
N HIS A 13 -8.43 -13.88 -9.74
CA HIS A 13 -8.60 -14.04 -8.28
C HIS A 13 -7.39 -14.67 -7.56
N ASN A 14 -6.30 -14.94 -8.28
CA ASN A 14 -5.10 -15.53 -7.68
C ASN A 14 -4.34 -14.49 -6.85
N LYS A 15 -3.67 -14.96 -5.80
CA LYS A 15 -2.75 -14.12 -5.02
C LYS A 15 -1.56 -13.71 -5.87
N ILE A 16 -1.15 -12.46 -5.74
CA ILE A 16 0.02 -11.89 -6.42
C ILE A 16 0.96 -11.27 -5.40
N PHE A 17 2.26 -11.26 -5.73
CA PHE A 17 3.26 -10.50 -4.98
C PHE A 17 3.35 -9.10 -5.57
N LEU A 18 3.23 -8.08 -4.71
CA LEU A 18 3.39 -6.69 -5.07
C LEU A 18 4.45 -6.03 -4.19
N PRO A 19 5.35 -5.21 -4.76
CA PRO A 19 6.24 -4.37 -3.97
C PRO A 19 5.43 -3.36 -3.15
N PHE A 20 5.80 -3.21 -1.89
CA PHE A 20 5.12 -2.36 -0.92
C PHE A 20 6.14 -1.60 -0.09
N ALA A 21 5.88 -0.31 0.15
CA ALA A 21 6.63 0.50 1.10
C ALA A 21 5.74 0.91 2.27
N ALA A 22 6.28 0.77 3.48
CA ALA A 22 5.67 1.28 4.70
C ALA A 22 6.49 2.45 5.23
N LYS A 23 5.83 3.42 5.87
CA LYS A 23 6.49 4.52 6.58
C LYS A 23 6.09 4.53 8.05
N ILE A 24 7.08 4.73 8.92
CA ILE A 24 6.86 5.02 10.33
C ILE A 24 7.03 6.52 10.50
N LEU A 25 5.95 7.18 10.91
CA LEU A 25 5.94 8.61 11.18
C LEU A 25 5.81 8.83 12.68
N LEU A 26 6.68 9.68 13.21
CA LEU A 26 6.68 10.10 14.61
C LEU A 26 6.19 11.54 14.69
N ASN A 27 5.40 11.87 15.71
CA ASN A 27 5.12 13.26 16.04
C ASN A 27 6.26 13.86 16.91
N ALA A 28 6.12 15.13 17.30
CA ALA A 28 7.11 15.81 18.15
C ALA A 28 7.26 15.20 19.56
N GLU A 29 6.32 14.35 19.98
CA GLU A 29 6.31 13.64 21.27
C GLU A 29 6.74 12.18 21.11
N GLU A 30 7.39 11.82 20.00
CA GLU A 30 7.87 10.46 19.69
C GLU A 30 6.77 9.39 19.61
N LYS A 31 5.51 9.80 19.38
CA LYS A 31 4.38 8.88 19.19
C LYS A 31 4.27 8.46 17.74
N ILE A 32 4.03 7.17 17.50
CA ILE A 32 3.85 6.59 16.17
C ILE A 32 2.45 6.94 15.64
N ILE A 33 2.40 7.46 14.41
CA ILE A 33 1.16 7.71 13.68
C ILE A 33 0.72 6.42 12.96
N LEU A 34 -0.51 5.99 13.25
CA LEU A 34 -1.15 4.85 12.62
C LEU A 34 -2.36 5.30 11.79
N GLN A 35 -2.67 4.54 10.74
CA GLN A 35 -3.86 4.75 9.92
C GLN A 35 -4.97 3.79 10.37
N LYS A 36 -6.14 4.35 10.70
CA LYS A 36 -7.34 3.55 10.98
C LYS A 36 -7.99 3.12 9.68
N ARG A 37 -8.12 1.81 9.47
CA ARG A 37 -8.83 1.26 8.32
C ARG A 37 -10.35 1.40 8.49
N ALA A 38 -11.02 1.90 7.47
CA ALA A 38 -12.48 2.07 7.49
C ALA A 38 -13.24 0.73 7.49
N ASP A 39 -12.73 -0.28 6.76
CA ASP A 39 -13.37 -1.58 6.55
C ASP A 39 -13.34 -2.47 7.81
N LYS A 40 -12.17 -2.58 8.43
CA LYS A 40 -11.90 -3.53 9.52
C LYS A 40 -11.79 -2.88 10.88
N ARG A 41 -11.84 -1.53 10.94
CA ARG A 41 -11.69 -0.72 12.17
C ARG A 41 -10.41 -1.00 12.97
N VAL A 42 -9.40 -1.57 12.34
CA VAL A 42 -8.07 -1.82 12.92
C VAL A 42 -7.10 -0.70 12.58
N TRP A 43 -6.11 -0.49 13.45
CA TRP A 43 -5.01 0.45 13.23
C TRP A 43 -3.81 -0.27 12.62
N ASN A 44 -3.21 0.31 11.59
CA ASN A 44 -2.04 -0.24 10.91
C ASN A 44 -1.02 0.85 10.57
N ILE A 45 0.21 0.43 10.27
CA ILE A 45 1.23 1.28 9.68
C ILE A 45 0.75 1.71 8.29
N SER A 46 0.90 3.00 7.98
CA SER A 46 0.55 3.52 6.66
C SER A 46 1.61 3.11 5.64
N GLY A 47 1.16 2.69 4.46
CA GLY A 47 2.03 2.31 3.37
C GLY A 47 1.24 2.18 2.07
N GLU A 48 1.98 2.06 0.98
CA GLU A 48 1.45 2.12 -0.37
C GLU A 48 2.09 1.02 -1.24
N ILE A 49 1.31 0.54 -2.20
CA ILE A 49 1.81 -0.35 -3.25
C ILE A 49 2.58 0.52 -4.24
N MET A 50 3.79 0.09 -4.62
CA MET A 50 4.59 0.85 -5.57
C MET A 50 4.02 0.69 -6.99
N GLU A 51 3.77 1.82 -7.65
CA GLU A 51 3.43 1.85 -9.06
C GLU A 51 4.68 1.72 -9.93
N LEU A 52 4.57 0.95 -11.02
CA LEU A 52 5.62 0.83 -12.00
C LEU A 52 5.38 1.84 -13.13
N SER A 53 6.07 2.98 -13.05
CA SER A 53 6.11 3.93 -14.16
C SER A 53 7.18 3.49 -15.17
N PHE A 54 6.79 3.18 -16.40
CA PHE A 54 7.73 3.11 -17.51
C PHE A 54 8.12 4.55 -17.87
N PHE A 55 9.38 4.93 -17.66
CA PHE A 55 9.96 6.08 -18.35
C PHE A 55 10.01 5.73 -19.84
N SER A 56 9.20 6.38 -20.67
CA SER A 56 9.36 6.43 -22.13
C SER A 56 10.15 7.65 -22.53
#